data_AF-A0A5K3FRY7-F1
#
_entry.id   AF-A0A5K3FRY7-F1
#
_cell.length_a   1.000
_cell.length_b   1.000
_cell.length_c   1.000
_cell.angle_alpha   90.00
_cell.angle_beta   90.00
_cell.angle_gamma   90.00
#
_symmetry.space_group_name_H-M   'P 1'
#
loop_
_entity.id
_entity.type
_entity.pdbx_description
1 polymer ?
#
loop_
_entity_poly.entity_id
_entity_poly.type
_entity_poly.pdbx_seq_one_letter_code
_entity_poly.pdbx_strand_id
1 'polypeptide(L)'
;MFLWSFLKAIISKPIRPPHEFYLSPEDWDQISRAQEEQEKNRYLEAVIAARKLPVETTNDVGMIRVCPTCSIIKPDRCHHCSTCECCLLKMDHHCPWIDNCVGFHNYKYFVVFLFWGSVYCLYIVCTSIAYFIEFWEVRYLQSLDNLSIYNFFHPCPRLGESYWVLNSNQGQREWFGQKSLLVMIQNACTNGGSHPNVTFS
;
A
#
# COMPACT_ATOMS: atom_id res chain seq x y z
N MET A 1 13.34 -12.90 5.17
CA MET A 1 12.90 -12.15 6.37
C MET A 1 11.66 -11.31 6.10
N PHE A 2 11.64 -10.47 5.05
CA PHE A 2 10.48 -9.64 4.67
C PHE A 2 9.13 -10.39 4.69
N LEU A 3 9.01 -11.45 3.88
CA LEU A 3 7.76 -12.21 3.74
C LEU A 3 7.29 -12.81 5.08
N TRP A 4 8.22 -13.36 5.86
CA TRP A 4 7.90 -13.95 7.16
C TRP A 4 7.35 -12.91 8.14
N SER A 5 7.99 -11.74 8.25
CA SER A 5 7.50 -10.67 9.12
C SER A 5 6.17 -10.08 8.64
N PHE A 6 5.98 -9.98 7.33
CA PHE A 6 4.72 -9.53 6.73
C PHE A 6 3.57 -10.48 7.06
N LEU A 7 3.76 -11.78 6.82
CA LEU A 7 2.76 -12.80 7.15
C LEU A 7 2.47 -12.84 8.65
N LYS A 8 3.48 -12.68 9.51
CA LYS A 8 3.27 -12.58 10.95
C LYS A 8 2.47 -11.34 11.34
N ALA A 9 2.68 -10.19 10.70
CA ALA A 9 1.90 -8.98 10.97
C ALA A 9 0.42 -9.15 10.58
N ILE A 10 0.14 -9.86 9.48
CA ILE A 10 -1.23 -10.18 9.02
C ILE A 10 -1.90 -11.19 9.96
N ILE A 11 -1.28 -12.34 10.19
CA ILE A 11 -1.92 -13.49 10.84
C ILE A 11 -2.08 -13.28 12.35
N SER A 12 -1.20 -12.49 12.98
CA SER A 12 -1.23 -12.25 14.42
C SER A 12 -2.42 -11.37 14.79
N LYS A 13 -3.47 -11.98 15.32
CA LYS A 13 -4.69 -11.29 15.72
C LYS A 13 -4.40 -10.27 16.84
N PRO A 14 -5.07 -9.11 16.83
CA PRO A 14 -4.90 -8.12 17.87
C PRO A 14 -5.56 -8.62 19.16
N ILE A 15 -4.97 -8.26 20.31
CA ILE A 15 -5.44 -8.73 21.61
C ILE A 15 -6.54 -7.80 22.13
N ARG A 16 -7.65 -8.41 22.52
CA ARG A 16 -8.75 -7.72 23.21
C ARG A 16 -8.46 -7.66 24.72
N PRO A 17 -8.98 -6.64 25.42
CA PRO A 17 -8.93 -6.59 26.88
C PRO A 17 -9.54 -7.83 27.54
N PRO A 18 -9.08 -8.21 28.75
CA PRO A 18 -9.69 -9.30 29.50
C PRO A 18 -11.08 -8.92 30.00
N HIS A 19 -11.89 -9.94 30.33
CA HIS A 19 -13.32 -9.77 30.65
C HIS A 19 -13.58 -8.87 31.87
N GLU A 20 -12.63 -8.77 32.80
CA GLU A 20 -12.74 -7.96 34.03
C GLU A 20 -13.00 -6.46 33.76
N PHE A 21 -12.55 -5.97 32.61
CA PHE A 21 -12.74 -4.57 32.19
C PHE A 21 -14.12 -4.30 31.59
N TYR A 22 -14.89 -5.34 31.25
CA TYR A 22 -16.22 -5.20 30.70
C TYR A 22 -17.22 -4.87 31.80
N LEU A 23 -18.07 -3.88 31.54
CA LEU A 23 -19.12 -3.46 32.45
C LEU A 23 -20.27 -4.47 32.39
N SER A 24 -20.90 -4.74 33.53
CA SER A 24 -22.14 -5.53 33.51
C SER A 24 -23.26 -4.68 32.89
N PRO A 25 -24.36 -5.30 32.42
CA PRO A 25 -25.52 -4.58 31.93
C PRO A 25 -26.08 -3.57 32.96
N GLU A 26 -26.05 -3.92 34.25
CA GLU A 26 -26.50 -3.07 35.35
C GLU A 26 -25.57 -1.86 35.54
N ASP A 27 -24.26 -2.10 35.55
CA ASP A 27 -23.27 -1.01 35.66
C ASP A 27 -23.41 -0.06 34.47
N TRP A 28 -23.63 -0.60 33.26
CA TRP A 28 -23.82 0.18 32.05
C TRP A 28 -25.11 1.03 32.10
N ASP A 29 -26.22 0.46 32.55
CA ASP A 29 -27.49 1.18 32.71
C ASP A 29 -27.35 2.31 33.74
N GLN A 30 -26.69 2.05 34.87
CA GLN A 30 -26.42 3.05 35.89
C GLN A 30 -25.59 4.21 35.34
N ILE A 31 -24.50 3.92 34.61
CA ILE A 31 -23.64 4.92 33.98
C ILE A 31 -24.39 5.70 32.90
N SER A 32 -25.27 5.04 32.15
CA SER A 32 -26.03 5.65 31.05
C SER A 32 -27.13 6.60 31.52
N ARG A 33 -27.63 6.40 32.75
CA ARG A 33 -28.68 7.24 33.36
C ARG A 33 -28.14 8.46 34.09
N ALA A 34 -26.84 8.49 34.41
CA ALA A 34 -26.23 9.62 35.09
C ALA A 34 -26.38 10.91 34.26
N GLN A 35 -26.86 11.99 34.89
CA GLN A 35 -27.08 13.27 34.20
C GLN A 35 -25.79 14.09 34.09
N GLU A 36 -24.88 13.91 35.04
CA GLU A 36 -23.61 14.63 35.12
C GLU A 36 -22.43 13.69 34.86
N GLU A 37 -21.46 14.16 34.08
CA GLU A 37 -20.26 13.38 33.76
C GLU A 37 -19.42 13.09 35.03
N GLN A 38 -19.46 13.97 36.03
CA GLN A 38 -18.82 13.78 37.33
C GLN A 38 -19.45 12.64 38.14
N GLU A 39 -20.77 12.47 38.08
CA GLU A 39 -21.45 11.34 38.73
C GLU A 39 -21.04 10.01 38.10
N LYS A 40 -21.06 9.96 36.77
CA LYS A 40 -20.55 8.83 35.99
C LYS A 40 -19.10 8.50 36.34
N ASN A 41 -18.23 9.52 36.41
CA ASN A 41 -16.82 9.30 36.72
C ASN A 41 -16.61 8.72 38.12
N ARG A 42 -17.31 9.25 39.13
CA ARG A 42 -17.26 8.72 40.51
C ARG A 42 -17.72 7.26 40.59
N TYR A 43 -18.75 6.90 39.84
CA TYR A 43 -19.22 5.52 39.77
C TYR A 43 -18.18 4.59 39.13
N LEU A 44 -17.58 5.02 38.02
CA LEU A 44 -16.51 4.28 37.35
C LEU A 44 -15.30 4.07 38.26
N GLU A 45 -14.89 5.09 39.01
CA GLU A 45 -13.82 4.99 40.01
C GLU A 45 -14.15 3.97 41.10
N ALA A 46 -15.40 3.95 41.59
CA ALA A 46 -15.85 2.96 42.55
C ALA A 46 -15.81 1.52 41.99
N VAL A 47 -16.21 1.33 40.73
CA VAL A 47 -16.13 0.02 40.04
C VAL A 47 -14.67 -0.43 39.89
N ILE A 48 -13.78 0.46 39.47
CA ILE A 48 -12.34 0.18 39.34
C ILE A 48 -11.76 -0.24 40.69
N ALA A 49 -12.07 0.51 41.76
CA ALA A 49 -11.59 0.22 43.10
C ALA A 49 -12.13 -1.13 43.63
N ALA A 50 -13.42 -1.41 43.44
CA ALA A 50 -14.05 -2.65 43.88
C ALA A 50 -13.46 -3.88 43.17
N ARG A 51 -13.19 -3.76 41.86
CA ARG A 51 -12.65 -4.84 41.02
C ARG A 51 -11.11 -4.89 41.02
N LYS A 52 -10.44 -3.91 41.64
CA LYS A 52 -8.97 -3.77 41.66
C LYS A 52 -8.35 -3.74 40.25
N LEU A 53 -8.98 -3.03 39.32
CA LEU A 53 -8.49 -2.96 37.93
C LEU A 53 -7.22 -2.09 37.84
N PRO A 54 -6.20 -2.52 37.07
CA PRO A 54 -4.98 -1.74 36.86
C PRO A 54 -5.22 -0.67 35.79
N VAL A 55 -5.90 0.42 36.16
CA VAL A 55 -6.14 1.60 35.30
C VAL A 55 -5.50 2.81 35.97
N GLU A 56 -4.44 3.33 35.37
CA GLU A 56 -3.74 4.52 35.88
C GLU A 56 -4.03 5.75 35.03
N THR A 57 -4.42 5.58 33.77
CA THR A 57 -4.56 6.68 32.81
C THR A 57 -6.00 7.17 32.67
N THR A 58 -6.16 8.50 32.70
CA THR A 58 -7.42 9.19 32.44
C THR A 58 -7.40 9.87 31.06
N ASN A 59 -8.50 10.51 30.67
CA ASN A 59 -8.50 11.47 29.57
C ASN A 59 -7.88 12.82 30.02
N ASP A 60 -7.83 13.78 29.10
CA ASP A 60 -7.24 15.12 29.34
C ASP A 60 -7.95 15.93 30.43
N VAL A 61 -9.19 15.55 30.79
CA VAL A 61 -10.02 16.20 31.82
C VAL A 61 -9.93 15.44 33.16
N GLY A 62 -9.12 14.39 33.26
CA GLY A 62 -8.98 13.61 34.48
C GLY A 62 -10.09 12.56 34.70
N MET A 63 -10.89 12.25 33.69
CA MET A 63 -11.98 11.27 33.79
C MET A 63 -11.59 9.90 33.25
N ILE A 64 -12.21 8.86 33.81
CA ILE A 64 -12.04 7.47 33.39
C ILE A 64 -12.52 7.28 31.95
N ARG A 65 -11.69 6.61 31.17
CA ARG A 65 -11.94 6.36 29.76
C ARG A 65 -12.85 5.15 29.58
N VAL A 66 -13.97 5.33 28.88
CA VAL A 66 -14.92 4.25 28.58
C VAL A 66 -15.13 4.14 27.06
N CYS A 67 -15.44 2.95 26.57
CA CYS A 67 -15.93 2.75 25.20
C CYS A 67 -17.43 2.42 25.25
N PRO A 68 -18.30 3.25 24.68
CA PRO A 68 -19.74 2.99 24.68
C PRO A 68 -20.15 1.85 23.76
N THR A 69 -19.44 1.67 22.63
CA THR A 69 -19.73 0.60 21.67
C THR A 69 -19.44 -0.79 22.24
N CYS A 70 -18.42 -0.91 23.09
CA CYS A 70 -17.99 -2.19 23.67
C CYS A 70 -18.39 -2.36 25.15
N SER A 71 -19.03 -1.35 25.75
CA SER A 71 -19.36 -1.29 27.20
C SER A 71 -18.19 -1.70 28.10
N ILE A 72 -17.03 -1.10 27.87
CA ILE A 72 -15.77 -1.48 28.54
C ILE A 72 -15.07 -0.24 29.13
N ILE A 73 -14.57 -0.37 30.35
CA ILE A 73 -13.59 0.56 30.92
C ILE A 73 -12.27 0.34 30.17
N LYS A 74 -11.78 1.33 29.43
CA LYS A 74 -10.59 1.16 28.59
C LYS A 74 -9.36 0.94 29.48
N PRO A 75 -8.68 -0.22 29.39
CA PRO A 75 -7.36 -0.36 30.00
C PRO A 75 -6.39 0.70 29.48
N ASP A 76 -5.28 0.86 30.18
CA ASP A 76 -4.24 1.78 29.76
C ASP A 76 -3.76 1.48 28.34
N ARG A 77 -3.67 2.54 27.53
CA ARG A 77 -3.32 2.47 26.10
C ARG A 77 -4.27 1.63 25.23
N CYS A 78 -5.47 1.30 25.71
CA CYS A 78 -6.48 0.62 24.91
C CYS A 78 -7.30 1.62 24.08
N HIS A 79 -7.47 1.34 22.80
CA HIS A 79 -8.30 2.16 21.90
C HIS A 79 -9.31 1.28 21.16
N HIS A 80 -10.46 1.88 20.82
CA HIS A 80 -11.47 1.24 19.98
C HIS A 80 -11.11 1.46 18.52
N CYS A 81 -11.05 0.39 17.75
CA CYS A 81 -10.96 0.48 16.31
C CYS A 81 -12.34 0.28 15.70
N SER A 82 -12.83 1.27 14.97
CA SER A 82 -14.10 1.20 14.26
C SER A 82 -14.09 0.14 13.15
N THR A 83 -12.97 -0.04 12.45
CA THR A 83 -12.84 -1.05 11.39
C THR A 83 -12.80 -2.48 11.94
N CYS A 84 -12.08 -2.70 13.05
CA CYS A 84 -12.02 -4.00 13.72
C CYS A 84 -13.24 -4.21 14.67
N GLU A 85 -14.11 -3.21 14.83
CA GLU A 85 -15.30 -3.17 15.71
C GLU A 85 -15.05 -3.65 17.15
N CYS A 86 -13.85 -3.41 17.68
CA CYS A 86 -13.50 -3.82 19.03
C CYS A 86 -12.43 -2.95 19.67
N CYS A 87 -12.39 -2.98 21.01
CA CYS A 87 -11.30 -2.40 21.79
C CYS A 87 -10.07 -3.31 21.76
N LEU A 88 -8.90 -2.74 21.53
CA LEU A 88 -7.64 -3.45 21.37
C LEU A 88 -6.57 -2.90 22.31
N LEU A 89 -5.83 -3.80 22.95
CA LEU A 89 -4.75 -3.45 23.87
C LEU A 89 -3.55 -2.86 23.15
N LYS A 90 -3.03 -1.74 23.68
CA LYS A 90 -1.90 -1.00 23.13
C LYS A 90 -2.04 -0.80 21.61
N MET A 91 -3.25 -0.45 21.17
CA MET A 91 -3.53 -0.20 19.77
C MET A 91 -2.68 0.98 19.29
N ASP A 92 -2.05 0.81 18.13
CA ASP A 92 -1.31 1.85 17.44
C ASP A 92 -2.20 2.44 16.33
N HIS A 93 -2.53 1.61 15.33
CA HIS A 93 -3.43 2.00 14.24
C HIS A 93 -4.06 0.77 13.56
N HIS A 94 -5.12 0.99 12.79
CA HIS A 94 -5.59 0.01 11.82
C HIS A 94 -4.82 0.21 10.51
N CYS A 95 -4.23 -0.86 9.98
CA CYS A 95 -3.41 -0.79 8.78
C CYS A 95 -4.11 -1.52 7.62
N PRO A 96 -4.63 -0.78 6.62
CA PRO A 96 -5.32 -1.39 5.48
C PRO A 96 -4.42 -2.33 4.67
N TRP A 97 -3.11 -2.09 4.67
CA TRP A 97 -2.12 -2.86 3.89
C TRP A 97 -1.93 -4.29 4.38
N ILE A 98 -2.21 -4.55 5.66
CA ILE A 98 -2.15 -5.90 6.25
C ILE A 98 -3.54 -6.41 6.64
N ASP A 99 -4.59 -5.65 6.32
CA ASP A 99 -5.99 -5.90 6.71
C ASP A 99 -6.13 -6.28 8.20
N ASN A 100 -5.38 -5.58 9.06
CA ASN A 100 -5.30 -5.92 10.46
C ASN A 100 -4.93 -4.71 11.32
N CYS A 101 -5.37 -4.74 12.57
CA CYS A 101 -5.03 -3.75 13.57
C CYS A 101 -3.59 -4.02 14.11
N VAL A 102 -2.74 -2.99 14.08
CA VAL A 102 -1.42 -3.00 14.69
C VAL A 102 -1.55 -2.59 16.15
N GLY A 103 -1.10 -3.47 17.06
CA GLY A 103 -1.17 -3.24 18.50
C GLY A 103 -0.21 -4.14 19.27
N PHE A 104 -0.50 -4.40 20.55
CA PHE A 104 0.44 -5.07 21.46
C PHE A 104 1.10 -6.35 20.87
N HIS A 105 0.31 -7.21 20.23
CA HIS A 105 0.75 -8.54 19.82
C HIS A 105 1.60 -8.56 18.54
N ASN A 106 1.27 -7.71 17.57
CA ASN A 106 1.89 -7.72 16.24
C ASN A 106 2.81 -6.52 15.96
N TYR A 107 2.91 -5.56 16.88
CA TYR A 107 3.76 -4.37 16.72
C TYR A 107 5.20 -4.70 16.35
N LYS A 108 5.82 -5.67 17.03
CA LYS A 108 7.19 -6.11 16.73
C LYS A 108 7.32 -6.63 15.30
N TYR A 109 6.38 -7.45 14.85
CA TYR A 109 6.39 -8.01 13.49
C TYR A 109 6.21 -6.90 12.45
N PHE A 110 5.32 -5.94 12.72
CA PHE A 110 5.10 -4.79 11.86
C PHE A 110 6.36 -3.94 11.68
N VAL A 111 7.05 -3.61 12.78
CA VAL A 111 8.32 -2.84 12.72
C VAL A 111 9.41 -3.60 11.93
N VAL A 112 9.55 -4.90 12.18
CA VAL A 112 10.52 -5.75 11.46
C VAL A 112 10.16 -5.85 9.97
N PHE A 113 8.87 -5.94 9.64
CA PHE A 113 8.37 -5.92 8.26
C PHE A 113 8.76 -4.62 7.54
N LEU A 114 8.53 -3.46 8.16
CA LEU A 114 8.91 -2.17 7.57
C LEU A 114 10.42 -2.08 7.33
N PHE A 115 11.23 -2.49 8.31
CA PHE A 115 12.68 -2.48 8.19
C PHE A 115 13.17 -3.34 7.02
N TRP A 116 12.74 -4.61 6.94
CA TRP A 116 13.15 -5.48 5.83
C TRP A 116 12.53 -5.06 4.49
N GLY A 117 11.39 -4.39 4.50
CA GLY A 117 10.79 -3.79 3.30
C GLY A 117 11.66 -2.67 2.75
N SER A 118 12.12 -1.76 3.61
CA SER A 118 13.05 -0.69 3.22
C SER A 118 14.35 -1.24 2.67
N VAL A 119 14.94 -2.26 3.32
CA VAL A 119 16.16 -2.92 2.84
C VAL A 119 15.93 -3.59 1.48
N TYR A 120 14.79 -4.25 1.28
CA TYR A 120 14.44 -4.89 0.02
C TYR A 120 14.27 -3.87 -1.12
N CYS A 121 13.58 -2.74 -0.86
CA CYS A 121 13.47 -1.66 -1.83
C CYS A 121 14.83 -1.07 -2.18
N LEU A 122 15.70 -0.84 -1.19
CA LEU A 122 17.05 -0.35 -1.42
C LEU A 122 17.87 -1.32 -2.28
N TYR A 123 17.78 -2.62 -2.00
CA TYR A 123 18.44 -3.66 -2.81
C TYR A 123 17.99 -3.62 -4.27
N ILE A 124 16.68 -3.49 -4.52
CA ILE A 124 16.15 -3.37 -5.89
C ILE A 124 16.70 -2.12 -6.56
N VAL A 125 16.67 -0.96 -5.90
CA VAL A 125 17.21 0.29 -6.46
C VAL A 125 18.68 0.14 -6.81
N CYS A 126 19.52 -0.34 -5.89
CA CYS A 126 20.96 -0.50 -6.12
C CYS A 126 21.28 -1.48 -7.27
N THR A 127 20.51 -2.54 -7.44
CA THR A 127 20.75 -3.55 -8.49
C THR A 127 20.17 -3.14 -9.84
N SER A 128 19.08 -2.36 -9.86
CA SER A 128 18.41 -1.92 -11.09
C SER A 128 18.89 -0.59 -11.64
N ILE A 129 19.58 0.24 -10.84
CA ILE A 129 19.95 1.60 -11.25
C ILE A 129 20.82 1.63 -12.51
N ALA A 130 21.72 0.67 -12.70
CA ALA A 130 22.56 0.60 -13.90
C ALA A 130 21.71 0.36 -15.15
N TYR A 131 20.80 -0.63 -15.11
CA TYR A 131 19.85 -0.91 -16.20
C TYR A 131 18.90 0.26 -16.47
N PHE A 132 18.49 0.96 -15.40
CA PHE A 132 17.67 2.15 -15.53
C PHE A 132 18.40 3.26 -16.28
N ILE A 133 19.66 3.53 -15.93
CA ILE A 133 20.50 4.53 -16.63
C ILE A 133 20.67 4.14 -18.11
N GLU A 134 21.08 2.90 -18.39
CA GLU A 134 21.26 2.41 -19.76
C GLU A 134 19.98 2.55 -20.60
N PHE A 135 18.83 2.18 -20.03
CA PHE A 135 17.54 2.31 -20.70
C PHE A 135 17.23 3.76 -21.11
N TRP A 136 17.46 4.73 -20.20
CA TRP A 136 17.17 6.13 -20.50
C TRP A 136 18.21 6.79 -21.40
N GLU A 137 19.49 6.42 -21.30
CA GLU A 137 20.54 6.91 -22.22
C GLU A 137 20.28 6.45 -23.66
N VAL A 138 19.98 5.17 -23.87
CA VAL A 138 19.66 4.63 -25.20
C VAL A 138 18.43 5.33 -25.81
N ARG A 139 17.39 5.57 -25.00
CA ARG A 139 16.18 6.27 -25.44
C ARG A 139 16.43 7.74 -25.76
N TYR A 140 17.25 8.41 -24.96
CA TYR A 140 17.62 9.80 -25.19
C TYR A 140 18.40 9.94 -26.51
N LEU A 141 19.40 9.09 -26.74
CA LEU A 141 20.17 9.09 -27.99
C LEU A 141 19.27 8.80 -29.21
N GLN A 142 18.37 7.81 -29.14
CA GLN A 142 17.38 7.56 -30.20
C GLN A 142 16.46 8.76 -30.45
N SER A 143 16.06 9.49 -29.40
CA SER A 143 15.23 10.69 -29.54
C SER A 143 15.98 11.85 -30.21
N LEU A 144 17.27 12.01 -29.90
CA LEU A 144 18.14 12.98 -30.56
C LEU A 144 18.40 12.60 -32.01
N ASP A 145 18.60 11.32 -32.32
CA ASP A 145 18.72 10.83 -33.70
C ASP A 145 17.43 11.09 -34.49
N ASN A 146 16.27 10.88 -33.88
CA ASN A 146 15.00 11.21 -34.53
C ASN A 146 14.82 12.72 -34.76
N LEU A 147 15.24 13.57 -33.81
CA LEU A 147 15.23 15.05 -33.98
C LEU A 147 16.28 15.53 -34.98
N SER A 148 17.43 14.86 -35.10
CA SER A 148 18.47 15.19 -36.08
C SER A 148 18.06 14.77 -37.49
N ILE A 149 17.39 13.62 -37.65
CA ILE A 149 16.84 13.17 -38.94
C ILE A 149 15.73 14.11 -39.44
N TYR A 150 14.94 14.73 -38.56
CA TYR A 150 13.99 15.78 -38.96
C TYR A 150 14.66 17.13 -39.32
N ASN A 151 15.94 17.32 -38.99
CA ASN A 151 16.72 18.51 -39.35
C ASN A 151 17.70 18.29 -40.52
N PHE A 152 17.77 17.08 -41.10
CA PHE A 152 18.76 16.76 -42.16
C PHE A 152 18.18 16.26 -43.49
N PHE A 153 16.87 16.34 -43.70
CA PHE A 153 16.27 16.03 -45.00
C PHE A 153 15.81 17.28 -45.76
N HIS A 154 16.79 18.08 -46.18
CA HIS A 154 16.91 18.72 -47.50
C HIS A 154 18.36 19.26 -47.62
N PRO A 155 19.16 19.04 -48.70
CA PRO A 155 19.02 18.17 -49.87
C PRO A 155 20.27 17.30 -50.22
N CYS A 156 20.09 16.44 -51.22
CA CYS A 156 21.09 15.96 -52.20
C CYS A 156 21.92 14.69 -51.91
N PRO A 157 21.69 13.58 -52.65
CA PRO A 157 22.54 12.40 -52.64
C PRO A 157 23.62 12.47 -53.73
N ARG A 158 24.89 12.25 -53.37
CA ARG A 158 25.88 11.70 -54.31
C ARG A 158 27.08 11.06 -53.61
N LEU A 159 27.34 9.81 -54.02
CA LEU A 159 28.60 9.05 -53.92
C LEU A 159 28.91 8.55 -52.49
N GLY A 160 29.26 7.29 -52.25
CA GLY A 160 29.62 6.17 -53.10
C GLY A 160 30.19 5.10 -52.18
N GLU A 161 29.88 3.85 -52.47
CA GLU A 161 30.17 2.65 -51.69
C GLU A 161 31.64 2.49 -51.30
N SER A 162 31.90 1.83 -50.15
CA SER A 162 32.73 0.61 -50.03
C SER A 162 33.01 0.27 -48.56
N TYR A 163 33.15 -1.03 -48.26
CA TYR A 163 33.55 -1.67 -46.99
C TYR A 163 32.41 -1.68 -45.94
N TRP A 164 31.80 -2.82 -45.59
CA TRP A 164 32.40 -4.00 -44.97
C TRP A 164 31.51 -5.25 -45.13
N VAL A 165 31.99 -6.25 -45.88
CA VAL A 165 31.53 -7.65 -45.75
C VAL A 165 32.77 -8.49 -45.53
N LEU A 166 33.14 -8.71 -44.26
CA LEU A 166 33.97 -9.84 -43.84
C LEU A 166 33.75 -10.05 -42.34
N ASN A 167 32.94 -11.05 -41.98
CA ASN A 167 33.32 -12.19 -41.15
C ASN A 167 32.07 -12.82 -40.51
N SER A 168 31.33 -13.59 -41.31
CA SER A 168 30.31 -14.50 -40.81
C SER A 168 30.98 -15.82 -40.44
N ASN A 169 31.00 -16.18 -39.16
CA ASN A 169 31.06 -17.58 -38.75
C ASN A 169 30.58 -17.81 -37.30
N GLN A 170 29.73 -18.84 -37.17
CA GLN A 170 29.14 -19.43 -35.96
C GLN A 170 27.99 -18.61 -35.34
N GLY A 171 26.72 -19.04 -35.28
CA GLY A 171 26.15 -20.39 -35.29
C GLY A 171 25.70 -20.76 -33.88
N GLN A 172 24.41 -20.61 -33.55
CA GLN A 172 23.61 -21.55 -32.73
C GLN A 172 22.17 -21.04 -32.51
N ARG A 173 21.23 -21.84 -33.01
CA ARG A 173 19.95 -22.28 -32.41
C ARG A 173 18.91 -21.24 -31.95
N GLU A 174 17.81 -21.24 -32.70
CA GLU A 174 16.41 -21.40 -32.25
C GLU A 174 16.14 -21.24 -30.75
N TRP A 175 15.22 -20.34 -30.38
CA TRP A 175 14.02 -20.63 -29.56
C TRP A 175 13.09 -19.40 -29.47
N PHE A 176 11.81 -19.64 -29.74
CA PHE A 176 10.60 -18.80 -29.60
C PHE A 176 10.09 -18.02 -30.82
N GLY A 177 9.15 -18.68 -31.49
CA GLY A 177 8.19 -18.08 -32.41
C GLY A 177 7.13 -17.21 -31.71
N GLN A 178 6.28 -16.65 -32.59
CA GLN A 178 5.10 -15.83 -32.34
C GLN A 178 5.32 -14.41 -31.82
N LYS A 179 5.46 -13.47 -32.77
CA LYS A 179 4.48 -12.37 -32.88
C LYS A 179 4.08 -12.16 -34.34
N SER A 180 2.93 -12.75 -34.66
CA SER A 180 2.12 -12.46 -35.83
C SER A 180 1.54 -11.04 -35.74
N LEU A 181 1.28 -10.46 -36.91
CA LEU A 181 0.22 -9.47 -37.15
C LEU A 181 0.47 -8.00 -36.73
N LEU A 182 1.46 -7.31 -37.31
CA LEU A 182 1.45 -5.84 -37.31
C LEU A 182 2.12 -5.14 -38.52
N VAL A 183 2.28 -5.83 -39.66
CA VAL A 183 2.87 -5.22 -40.89
C VAL A 183 2.11 -5.60 -42.16
N MET A 184 0.77 -5.70 -42.11
CA MET A 184 -0.05 -5.86 -43.32
C MET A 184 -1.18 -4.83 -43.46
N ILE A 185 -1.16 -3.74 -42.68
CA ILE A 185 -2.13 -2.64 -42.81
C ILE A 185 -1.37 -1.31 -42.97
N GLN A 186 -0.55 -1.23 -44.02
CA GLN A 186 0.02 0.03 -44.47
C GLN A 186 -0.11 0.24 -45.99
N ASN A 187 -0.95 -0.58 -46.63
CA ASN A 187 -1.36 -0.45 -48.03
C ASN A 187 -2.88 -0.26 -48.12
N ALA A 188 -3.39 0.88 -47.65
CA ALA A 188 -4.77 1.31 -47.95
C ALA A 188 -5.02 2.82 -47.79
N CYS A 189 -3.98 3.66 -47.73
CA CYS A 189 -4.12 5.12 -47.78
C CYS A 189 -3.85 5.64 -49.19
N THR A 190 -4.66 5.23 -50.17
CA THR A 190 -4.84 5.97 -51.43
C THR A 190 -6.21 5.66 -52.02
N ASN A 191 -6.99 6.70 -52.27
CA ASN A 191 -8.30 6.74 -52.96
C ASN A 191 -9.47 6.32 -52.06
N GLY A 192 -10.55 7.07 -51.88
CA GLY A 192 -11.14 8.18 -52.61
C GLY A 192 -12.61 8.22 -52.15
N GLY A 193 -13.15 9.41 -51.92
CA GLY A 193 -14.35 9.61 -51.10
C GLY A 193 -15.68 9.03 -51.60
N SER A 194 -16.64 8.99 -50.69
CA SER A 194 -18.04 9.45 -50.87
C SER A 194 -18.84 9.17 -49.59
N HIS A 195 -19.36 10.23 -48.98
CA HIS A 195 -20.38 10.17 -47.93
C HIS A 195 -21.74 9.74 -48.53
N PRO A 196 -22.61 9.10 -47.73
CA PRO A 196 -23.81 9.84 -47.36
C PRO A 196 -24.21 9.73 -45.87
N ASN A 197 -24.93 10.77 -45.46
CA ASN A 197 -25.54 11.04 -44.17
C ASN A 197 -26.51 9.95 -43.68
N VAL A 198 -26.55 9.71 -42.36
CA VAL A 198 -27.79 9.40 -41.65
C VAL A 198 -27.79 10.11 -40.29
N THR A 199 -28.81 10.94 -40.12
CA THR A 199 -29.21 11.74 -38.96
C THR A 199 -29.69 10.88 -37.78
N PHE A 200 -29.38 11.30 -36.55
CA PHE A 200 -29.97 10.78 -35.32
C PHE A 200 -31.22 11.59 -34.97
N SER A 201 -32.36 10.90 -34.88
CA SER A 201 -33.58 11.32 -34.18
C SER A 201 -33.97 10.18 -33.25
#